data_AF-A0A495QP33-F1
#
_entry.id   AF-A0A495QP33-F1
#
_cell.length_a   1.000
_cell.length_b   1.000
_cell.length_c   1.000
_cell.angle_alpha   90.00
_cell.angle_beta   90.00
_cell.angle_gamma   90.00
#
_symmetry.space_group_name_H-M   'P 1'
#
loop_
_entity.id
_entity.type
_entity.pdbx_description
1 polymer ?
#
loop_
_entity_poly.entity_id
_entity_poly.type
_entity_poly.pdbx_seq_one_letter_code
_entity_poly.pdbx_strand_id
1 'polypeptide(L)'
;MTENIPSGRGFFEVPRLYAWDVRAADAGRSGVTDDRDAAIRHVHQALRRVDGRASGEVRKVALAPDGSAAYIDLRTVGEAWRDAATGAIVWRGE
;
A
#
# COMPACT_ATOMS: atom_id res chain seq x y z
N MET A 1 -47.76 -0.66 12.66
CA MET A 1 -46.73 -0.13 11.75
C MET A 1 -45.40 -0.59 12.33
N THR A 2 -44.89 -1.70 11.82
CA THR A 2 -43.74 -2.41 12.41
C THR A 2 -42.52 -2.00 11.61
N GLU A 3 -41.68 -1.13 12.18
CA GLU A 3 -40.41 -0.76 11.55
C GLU A 3 -39.47 -1.96 11.60
N ASN A 4 -39.22 -2.52 10.40
CA ASN A 4 -38.16 -3.48 10.16
C ASN A 4 -36.82 -2.79 10.45
N ILE A 5 -36.25 -3.03 11.63
CA ILE A 5 -34.82 -2.78 11.88
C ILE A 5 -34.06 -3.78 11.01
N PRO A 6 -33.33 -3.35 9.96
CA PRO A 6 -32.51 -4.29 9.21
C PRO A 6 -31.42 -4.80 10.16
N SER A 7 -31.55 -6.07 10.53
CA SER A 7 -30.53 -6.85 11.24
C SER A 7 -29.37 -7.16 10.27
N GLY A 8 -28.78 -6.11 9.70
CA GLY A 8 -27.49 -6.18 9.06
C GLY A 8 -26.44 -6.14 10.15
N ARG A 9 -26.04 -7.32 10.67
CA ARG A 9 -24.64 -7.47 11.09
C ARG A 9 -23.82 -7.23 9.82
N GLY A 10 -23.52 -5.96 9.53
CA GLY A 10 -22.48 -5.60 8.61
C GLY A 10 -21.23 -6.26 9.16
N PHE A 11 -20.78 -7.32 8.52
CA PHE A 11 -19.40 -7.72 8.63
C PHE A 11 -18.64 -6.51 8.11
N PHE A 12 -18.22 -5.61 9.01
CA PHE A 12 -17.16 -4.67 8.72
C PHE A 12 -15.94 -5.55 8.49
N GLU A 13 -15.83 -6.06 7.27
CA GLU A 13 -14.61 -6.71 6.83
C GLU A 13 -13.55 -5.64 7.03
N VAL A 14 -12.68 -5.84 8.02
CA VAL A 14 -11.69 -4.85 8.42
C VAL A 14 -10.97 -4.43 7.13
N PRO A 15 -11.06 -3.16 6.71
CA PRO A 15 -10.54 -2.73 5.43
C PRO A 15 -9.08 -3.14 5.33
N ARG A 16 -8.75 -3.98 4.34
CA ARG A 16 -7.38 -4.40 4.11
C ARG A 16 -6.69 -3.26 3.40
N LEU A 17 -6.09 -2.37 4.18
CA LEU A 17 -5.38 -1.23 3.62
C LEU A 17 -3.96 -1.62 3.26
N TYR A 18 -3.47 -1.06 2.17
CA TYR A 18 -2.14 -1.21 1.65
C TYR A 18 -1.56 0.17 1.46
N ALA A 19 -0.59 0.51 2.30
CA ALA A 19 0.24 1.68 2.12
C ALA A 19 1.35 1.34 1.12
N TRP A 20 1.65 2.26 0.23
CA TRP A 20 2.81 2.17 -0.63
C TRP A 20 3.65 3.42 -0.54
N ASP A 21 4.95 3.24 -0.60
CA ASP A 21 5.94 4.30 -0.51
C ASP A 21 7.03 4.05 -1.55
N VAL A 22 7.51 5.11 -2.19
CA VAL A 22 8.61 5.09 -3.14
C VAL A 22 9.57 6.19 -2.77
N ARG A 23 10.82 5.81 -2.54
CA ARG A 23 11.93 6.68 -2.19
C ARG A 23 12.90 6.72 -3.35
N ALA A 24 13.10 7.91 -3.89
CA ALA A 24 14.18 8.23 -4.80
C ALA A 24 14.98 9.43 -4.29
N ALA A 25 16.17 9.65 -4.87
CA ALA A 25 17.06 10.74 -4.49
C ALA A 25 16.37 12.12 -4.58
N ASP A 26 15.57 12.34 -5.63
CA ASP A 26 14.96 13.64 -5.92
C ASP A 26 13.43 13.67 -5.76
N ALA A 27 12.80 12.53 -5.44
CA ALA A 27 11.35 12.46 -5.32
C ALA A 27 10.90 11.32 -4.39
N GLY A 28 9.98 11.64 -3.47
CA GLY A 28 9.22 10.67 -2.70
C GLY A 28 7.77 10.63 -3.17
N ARG A 29 7.18 9.45 -3.33
CA ARG A 29 5.75 9.28 -3.57
C ARG A 29 5.18 8.22 -2.65
N SER A 30 4.03 8.52 -2.06
CA SER A 30 3.35 7.58 -1.19
C SER A 30 1.84 7.67 -1.37
N GLY A 31 1.13 6.64 -0.93
CA GLY A 31 -0.32 6.59 -0.94
C GLY A 31 -0.84 5.39 -0.17
N VAL A 32 -2.17 5.33 -0.02
CA VAL A 32 -2.88 4.21 0.61
C VAL A 32 -4.03 3.81 -0.31
N THR A 33 -4.26 2.50 -0.44
CA THR A 33 -5.36 1.90 -1.20
C THR A 33 -5.85 0.65 -0.47
N ASP A 34 -7.10 0.27 -0.70
CA ASP A 34 -7.69 -0.99 -0.24
C ASP A 34 -7.37 -2.19 -1.15
N ASP A 35 -6.67 -1.96 -2.28
CA ASP A 35 -6.31 -2.99 -3.26
C ASP A 35 -4.79 -3.23 -3.29
N ARG A 36 -4.38 -4.47 -3.03
CA ARG A 36 -2.97 -4.89 -3.02
C ARG A 36 -2.30 -4.69 -4.38
N ASP A 37 -2.97 -5.11 -5.45
CA ASP A 37 -2.45 -5.09 -6.80
C ASP A 37 -2.33 -3.65 -7.31
N ALA A 38 -3.27 -2.78 -6.93
CA ALA A 38 -3.20 -1.34 -7.18
C ALA A 38 -1.96 -0.74 -6.48
N ALA A 39 -1.71 -1.07 -5.21
CA ALA A 39 -0.52 -0.60 -4.49
C ALA A 39 0.78 -1.01 -5.19
N ILE A 40 0.89 -2.29 -5.60
CA ILE A 40 2.04 -2.81 -6.34
C ILE A 40 2.21 -2.08 -7.69
N ARG A 41 1.12 -1.86 -8.42
CA ARG A 41 1.13 -1.12 -9.69
C ARG A 41 1.58 0.33 -9.49
N HIS A 42 1.15 0.99 -8.43
CA HIS A 42 1.57 2.36 -8.12
C HIS A 42 3.07 2.45 -7.86
N VAL A 43 3.62 1.54 -7.04
CA VAL A 43 5.08 1.46 -6.81
C VAL A 43 5.81 1.21 -8.12
N HIS A 44 5.36 0.24 -8.92
CA HIS A 44 5.99 -0.08 -10.20
C HIS A 44 6.02 1.14 -11.12
N GLN A 45 4.88 1.83 -11.29
CA GLN A 45 4.79 3.02 -12.14
C GLN A 45 5.64 4.18 -11.62
N ALA A 46 5.67 4.37 -10.30
CA ALA A 46 6.49 5.41 -9.69
C ALA A 46 7.97 5.14 -9.92
N LEU A 47 8.46 3.93 -9.61
CA LEU A 47 9.85 3.53 -9.86
C LEU A 47 10.26 3.65 -11.33
N ARG A 48 9.34 3.40 -12.26
CA ARG A 48 9.59 3.52 -13.69
C ARG A 48 9.78 4.95 -14.18
N ARG A 49 9.25 5.94 -13.44
CA ARG A 49 9.32 7.37 -13.78
C ARG A 49 10.50 8.09 -13.11
N VAL A 50 11.17 7.44 -12.17
CA VAL A 50 12.35 8.02 -11.53
C VAL A 50 13.58 7.66 -12.34
N ASP A 51 14.42 8.64 -12.65
CA ASP A 51 15.77 8.41 -13.16
C ASP A 51 16.74 8.09 -12.02
N GLY A 52 17.46 6.97 -12.13
CA GLY A 52 18.45 6.54 -11.14
C GLY A 52 17.92 5.55 -10.09
N ARG A 53 18.63 5.47 -8.96
CA ARG A 53 18.35 4.49 -7.90
C ARG A 53 17.10 4.90 -7.12
N ALA A 54 16.11 4.03 -7.11
CA ALA A 54 14.90 4.20 -6.34
C ALA A 54 14.47 2.86 -5.72
N SER A 55 13.88 2.92 -4.54
CA SER A 55 13.25 1.79 -3.88
C SER A 55 11.80 2.11 -3.57
N GLY A 56 10.97 1.09 -3.52
CA GLY A 56 9.58 1.18 -3.16
C GLY A 56 9.19 0.03 -2.26
N GLU A 57 8.15 0.23 -1.49
CA GLU A 57 7.66 -0.73 -0.52
C GLU A 57 6.13 -0.69 -0.51
N VAL A 58 5.53 -1.85 -0.38
CA VAL A 58 4.11 -2.03 -0.12
C VAL A 58 3.97 -2.68 1.24
N ARG A 59 3.23 -2.03 2.14
CA ARG A 59 2.90 -2.50 3.48
C ARG A 59 1.41 -2.68 3.62
N LYS A 60 1.00 -3.79 4.20
CA LYS A 60 -0.36 -3.96 4.68
C LYS A 60 -0.48 -3.19 5.99
N VAL A 61 -1.45 -2.29 6.06
CA VAL A 61 -1.73 -1.46 7.23
C VAL A 61 -3.17 -1.66 7.67
N ALA A 62 -3.45 -1.34 8.93
CA ALA A 62 -4.80 -1.22 9.47
C ALA A 62 -4.97 0.15 10.12
N LEU A 63 -6.21 0.63 10.22
CA LEU A 63 -6.51 1.76 11.07
C LEU A 63 -6.40 1.36 12.54
N ALA A 64 -5.89 2.26 13.36
CA ALA A 64 -5.82 2.02 14.78
C ALA A 64 -7.23 1.83 15.37
N PRO A 65 -7.43 0.78 16.21
CA PRO A 65 -8.75 0.42 16.72
C PRO A 65 -9.31 1.43 17.73
N ASP A 66 -8.47 2.35 18.21
CA ASP A 66 -8.84 3.44 19.11
C ASP A 66 -9.54 4.60 18.38
N GLY A 67 -9.75 4.49 17.06
CA GLY A 67 -10.38 5.52 16.23
C GLY A 67 -9.44 6.69 15.91
N SER A 68 -8.15 6.57 16.25
CA SER A 68 -7.15 7.54 15.83
C SER A 68 -6.87 7.42 14.32
N ALA A 69 -6.51 8.53 13.69
CA ALA A 69 -6.11 8.55 12.27
C ALA A 69 -4.68 7.97 12.06
N ALA A 70 -4.29 6.99 12.87
CA ALA A 70 -3.01 6.32 12.79
C ALA A 70 -3.14 5.02 11.97
N TYR A 71 -2.16 4.78 11.11
CA TYR A 71 -2.00 3.51 10.43
C TYR A 71 -1.04 2.62 11.23
N ILE A 72 -1.50 1.42 11.56
CA ILE A 72 -0.69 0.37 12.17
C ILE A 72 -0.16 -0.51 11.05
N ASP A 73 1.16 -0.62 10.94
CA ASP A 73 1.83 -1.55 10.03
C ASP A 73 1.59 -3.00 10.49
N LEU A 74 0.94 -3.80 9.65
CA LEU A 74 0.68 -5.21 9.92
C LEU A 74 1.77 -6.12 9.36
N ARG A 75 2.17 -5.89 8.10
CA ARG A 75 3.25 -6.64 7.43
C ARG A 75 3.73 -5.93 6.16
N THR A 76 4.99 -6.15 5.80
CA THR A 76 5.47 -5.83 4.45
C THR A 76 4.94 -6.89 3.47
N VAL A 77 4.38 -6.42 2.36
CA VAL A 77 3.82 -7.24 1.28
C VAL A 77 4.85 -7.46 0.19
N GLY A 78 5.65 -6.44 -0.09
CA GLY A 78 6.71 -6.53 -1.08
C GLY A 78 7.53 -5.26 -1.12
N GLU A 79 8.81 -5.44 -1.38
CA GLU A 79 9.77 -4.39 -1.64
C GLU A 79 10.16 -4.47 -3.10
N ALA A 80 10.40 -3.31 -3.70
CA ALA A 80 10.85 -3.18 -5.07
C ALA A 80 12.02 -2.22 -5.12
N TRP A 81 12.94 -2.44 -6.04
CA TRP A 81 13.99 -1.47 -6.33
C TRP A 81 14.31 -1.47 -7.80
N ARG A 82 14.74 -0.31 -8.27
CA ARG A 82 15.28 -0.17 -9.61
C ARG A 82 16.75 -0.58 -9.58
N ASP A 83 17.09 -1.62 -10.33
CA ASP A 83 18.46 -2.04 -10.54
C ASP A 83 19.23 -0.99 -11.35
N ALA A 84 20.39 -0.58 -10.85
CA ALA A 84 21.16 0.51 -11.45
C ALA A 84 21.89 0.07 -12.74
N ALA A 85 22.18 -1.22 -12.89
CA ALA A 85 22.93 -1.74 -14.04
C ALA A 85 22.04 -1.96 -15.27
N THR A 86 20.82 -2.43 -15.06
CA THR A 86 19.87 -2.82 -16.12
C THR A 86 18.69 -1.86 -16.23
N GLY A 87 18.44 -1.03 -15.22
CA GLY A 87 17.24 -0.21 -15.12
C GLY A 87 15.97 -1.01 -14.83
N ALA A 88 16.06 -2.33 -14.64
CA ALA A 88 14.94 -3.20 -14.37
C ALA A 88 14.39 -2.98 -12.95
N ILE A 89 13.08 -3.15 -12.77
CA ILE A 89 12.46 -3.11 -11.45
C ILE A 89 12.43 -4.54 -10.91
N VAL A 90 13.19 -4.78 -9.84
CA VAL A 90 13.26 -6.06 -9.15
C VAL A 90 12.32 -6.01 -7.95
N TRP A 91 11.54 -7.06 -7.78
CA TRP A 91 10.64 -7.24 -6.64
C TRP A 91 11.17 -8.33 -5.72
N ARG A 92 11.07 -8.10 -4.41
CA ARG A 92 11.28 -9.10 -3.38
C ARG A 92 10.11 -9.03 -2.41
N GLY A 93 9.41 -10.14 -2.28
CA GLY A 93 8.27 -10.26 -1.39
C GLY A 93 8.07 -11.72 -1.05
N GLU A 94 7.38 -11.94 0.07
CA GLU A 94 6.91 -13.25 0.54
C GLU A 94 5.67 -13.71 -0.24
#